data_AF-A0A0P0WA18-F1
#
_entry.id   AF-A0A0P0WA18-F1
#
_cell.length_a   1.000
_cell.length_b   1.000
_cell.length_c   1.000
_cell.angle_alpha   90.00
_cell.angle_beta   90.00
_cell.angle_gamma   90.00
#
_symmetry.space_group_name_H-M   'P 1'
#
loop_
_entity.id
_entity.type
_entity.pdbx_description
1 polymer ?
#
loop_
_entity_poly.entity_id
_entity_poly.type
_entity_poly.pdbx_seq_one_letter_code
_entity_poly.pdbx_strand_id
1 'polypeptide(L)'
;GIWKPQEIPNPEYFELDKPDSDPIAAIGIEIWTMQDGILFDNILIADDEKVATSILEKSWKPKYEVEKEKEKAEEAAAAAGDGLSEFQKKIFDVLYKLADIPFLEPYKTKIIDVIEKGEKQPNITIGILVSIVVVFVTVLFRILFGGKKPAAPVKPVAEVKKPKSTESEAAGSSGGKEDEKEEEEKDGAAAPRRRSRRET
;
A
#
# COMPACT_ATOMS: atom_id res chain seq x y z
N GLY A 1 -13.20 9.75 66.00
CA GLY A 1 -13.22 9.19 64.64
C GLY A 1 -13.34 10.33 63.64
N ILE A 2 -13.32 10.04 62.35
CA ILE A 2 -13.64 11.02 61.29
C ILE A 2 -15.11 11.45 61.48
N TRP A 3 -15.38 12.76 61.38
CA TRP A 3 -16.73 13.30 61.50
C TRP A 3 -17.58 12.94 60.27
N LYS A 4 -18.85 12.58 60.49
CA LYS A 4 -19.86 12.37 59.43
C LYS A 4 -21.07 13.27 59.75
N PRO A 5 -21.74 13.87 58.74
CA PRO A 5 -23.03 14.53 58.94
C PRO A 5 -24.06 13.60 59.61
N GLN A 6 -24.95 14.19 60.40
CA GLN A 6 -26.09 13.49 60.97
C GLN A 6 -27.14 13.23 59.88
N GLU A 7 -27.63 12.00 59.80
CA GLU A 7 -28.75 11.64 58.93
C GLU A 7 -30.06 12.11 59.59
N ILE A 8 -30.76 13.01 58.91
CA ILE A 8 -32.05 13.57 59.32
C ILE A 8 -33.11 13.03 58.35
N PRO A 9 -34.21 12.40 58.83
CA PRO A 9 -35.26 11.91 57.94
C PRO A 9 -35.86 13.05 57.09
N ASN A 10 -35.97 12.83 55.78
CA ASN A 10 -36.64 13.77 54.89
C ASN A 10 -38.17 13.58 55.00
N PRO A 11 -38.95 14.60 55.45
CA PRO A 11 -40.40 14.50 55.51
C PRO A 11 -41.05 14.47 54.11
N GLU A 12 -40.38 15.01 53.10
CA GLU A 12 -40.82 15.02 51.70
C GLU A 12 -40.35 13.75 50.94
N TYR A 13 -40.04 12.67 51.65
CA TYR A 13 -39.65 11.41 51.02
C TYR A 13 -40.88 10.69 50.45
N PHE A 14 -40.80 10.33 49.17
CA PHE A 14 -41.80 9.50 48.50
C PHE A 14 -41.11 8.44 47.63
N GLU A 15 -41.76 7.29 47.49
CA GLU A 15 -41.39 6.23 46.56
C GLU A 15 -42.43 6.21 45.42
N LEU A 16 -41.97 5.97 44.18
CA LEU A 16 -42.83 5.73 43.03
C LEU A 16 -42.58 4.30 42.52
N ASP A 17 -43.48 3.37 42.85
CA ASP A 17 -43.41 1.97 42.41
C ASP A 17 -43.38 1.84 40.89
N LYS A 18 -44.07 2.75 40.19
CA LYS A 18 -44.14 2.84 38.73
C LYS A 18 -44.17 4.31 38.31
N PRO A 19 -43.11 4.83 37.67
CA PRO A 19 -43.18 6.15 37.04
C PRO A 19 -44.05 6.07 35.78
N ASP A 20 -45.19 6.75 35.79
CA ASP A 20 -45.94 7.01 34.55
C ASP A 20 -45.07 7.86 33.62
N SER A 21 -44.88 7.36 32.39
CA SER A 21 -44.09 8.03 31.35
C SER A 21 -45.03 8.58 30.29
N ASP A 22 -44.98 9.89 30.06
CA ASP A 22 -45.78 10.53 29.02
C ASP A 22 -45.45 9.97 27.62
N PRO A 23 -46.42 9.89 26.69
CA PRO A 23 -46.18 9.43 25.33
C PRO A 23 -45.12 10.25 24.61
N ILE A 24 -44.10 9.58 24.06
CA ILE A 24 -43.00 10.22 23.32
C ILE A 24 -43.53 10.76 21.98
N ALA A 25 -43.58 12.09 21.85
CA ALA A 25 -44.08 12.76 20.65
C ALA A 25 -43.00 13.04 19.59
N ALA A 26 -41.73 13.17 19.99
CA ALA A 26 -40.62 13.52 19.10
C ALA A 26 -39.27 13.05 19.66
N ILE A 27 -38.25 13.01 18.80
CA ILE A 27 -36.85 12.76 19.15
C ILE A 27 -36.03 13.99 18.72
N GLY A 28 -35.20 14.50 19.62
CA GLY A 28 -34.20 15.53 19.33
C GLY A 28 -32.81 15.03 19.67
N ILE A 29 -31.80 15.42 18.88
CA ILE A 29 -30.38 15.19 19.19
C ILE A 29 -29.79 16.55 19.54
N GLU A 30 -29.42 16.73 20.81
CA GLU A 30 -28.72 17.91 21.31
C GLU A 30 -27.34 17.48 21.81
N ILE A 31 -26.29 18.07 21.24
CA ILE A 31 -24.90 17.78 21.58
C ILE A 31 -24.04 19.02 21.45
N TRP A 32 -23.15 19.24 22.43
CA TRP A 32 -22.08 20.22 22.34
C TRP A 32 -20.78 19.50 21.95
N THR A 33 -20.25 19.80 20.77
CA THR A 33 -19.03 19.19 20.22
C THR A 33 -18.16 20.27 19.56
N MET A 34 -16.84 20.07 19.59
CA MET A 34 -15.87 20.86 18.82
C MET A 34 -15.40 20.12 17.56
N GLN A 35 -15.89 18.90 17.35
CA GLN A 35 -15.52 17.98 16.29
C GLN A 35 -16.67 17.84 15.30
N ASP A 36 -16.38 18.14 14.03
CA ASP A 36 -17.27 17.92 12.89
C ASP A 36 -17.26 16.45 12.42
N GLY A 37 -18.18 16.11 11.51
CA GLY A 37 -18.20 14.80 10.84
C GLY A 37 -18.93 13.68 11.60
N ILE A 38 -19.60 14.00 12.71
CA ILE A 38 -20.45 13.05 13.43
C ILE A 38 -21.69 12.72 12.59
N LEU A 39 -21.90 11.43 12.35
CA LEU A 39 -23.01 10.90 11.54
C LEU A 39 -23.95 10.06 12.42
N PHE A 40 -25.25 10.30 12.32
CA PHE A 40 -26.29 9.52 13.00
C PHE A 40 -27.16 8.82 11.95
N ASP A 41 -27.41 7.53 12.14
CA ASP A 41 -28.25 6.67 11.27
C ASP A 41 -28.96 5.60 12.13
N ASN A 42 -30.08 5.06 11.66
CA ASN A 42 -30.86 3.98 12.30
C ASN A 42 -31.28 4.23 13.77
N ILE A 43 -31.87 5.40 14.07
CA ILE A 43 -32.48 5.67 15.38
C ILE A 43 -33.69 4.74 15.57
N LEU A 44 -33.62 3.83 16.55
CA LEU A 44 -34.67 2.87 16.87
C LEU A 44 -35.24 3.14 18.26
N ILE A 45 -36.57 3.23 18.36
CA ILE A 45 -37.32 3.11 19.62
C ILE A 45 -38.02 1.75 19.61
N ALA A 46 -37.84 0.97 20.66
CA ALA A 46 -38.47 -0.34 20.85
C ALA A 46 -38.71 -0.62 22.34
N ASP A 47 -39.72 -1.43 22.62
CA ASP A 47 -40.09 -1.95 23.94
C ASP A 47 -39.55 -3.38 24.19
N ASP A 48 -39.30 -4.16 23.14
CA ASP A 48 -38.66 -5.49 23.19
C ASP A 48 -37.17 -5.46 22.77
N GLU A 49 -36.30 -5.87 23.70
CA GLU A 49 -34.86 -6.07 23.51
C GLU A 49 -34.57 -6.99 22.31
N LYS A 50 -35.34 -8.08 22.11
CA LYS A 50 -35.11 -9.05 21.04
C LYS A 50 -35.33 -8.43 19.67
N VAL A 51 -36.34 -7.57 19.54
CA VAL A 51 -36.62 -6.83 18.31
C VAL A 51 -35.44 -5.90 18.02
N ALA A 52 -34.99 -5.14 19.02
CA ALA A 52 -33.84 -4.24 18.90
C ALA A 52 -32.54 -4.97 18.49
N THR A 53 -32.19 -6.08 19.15
CA THR A 53 -31.04 -6.91 18.77
C THR A 53 -31.17 -7.43 17.34
N SER A 54 -32.35 -7.94 16.95
CA SER A 54 -32.56 -8.48 15.59
C SER A 54 -32.45 -7.42 14.48
N ILE A 55 -32.66 -6.14 14.79
CA ILE A 55 -32.46 -5.02 13.87
C ILE A 55 -30.98 -4.65 13.83
N LEU A 56 -30.31 -4.51 14.99
CA LEU A 56 -28.88 -4.23 15.11
C LEU A 56 -28.02 -5.23 14.34
N GLU A 57 -28.35 -6.52 14.41
CA GLU A 57 -27.64 -7.59 13.69
C GLU A 57 -27.82 -7.50 12.16
N LYS A 58 -28.91 -6.90 11.67
CA LYS A 58 -29.20 -6.78 10.24
C LYS A 58 -28.69 -5.46 9.64
N SER A 59 -28.72 -4.36 10.38
CA SER A 59 -28.41 -3.02 9.87
C SER A 59 -26.99 -2.56 10.16
N TRP A 60 -26.55 -2.67 11.42
CA TRP A 60 -25.29 -2.10 11.90
C TRP A 60 -24.14 -3.10 11.83
N LYS A 61 -24.35 -4.32 12.34
CA LYS A 61 -23.30 -5.34 12.48
C LYS A 61 -22.53 -5.64 11.17
N PRO A 62 -23.19 -5.79 9.99
CA PRO A 62 -22.46 -6.04 8.73
C PRO A 62 -21.66 -4.83 8.23
N LYS A 63 -22.11 -3.59 8.53
CA LYS A 63 -21.35 -2.37 8.21
C LYS A 63 -20.12 -2.26 9.11
N TYR A 64 -20.33 -2.44 10.42
CA TYR A 64 -19.28 -2.35 11.43
C TYR A 64 -18.13 -3.33 11.21
N GLU A 65 -18.42 -4.58 10.85
CA GLU A 65 -17.37 -5.58 10.56
C GLU A 65 -16.49 -5.13 9.37
N VAL A 66 -17.09 -4.64 8.28
CA VAL A 66 -16.36 -4.13 7.10
C VAL A 66 -15.61 -2.83 7.40
N GLU A 67 -16.17 -1.92 8.18
CA GLU A 67 -15.53 -0.67 8.59
C GLU A 67 -14.31 -0.93 9.49
N LYS A 68 -14.45 -1.84 10.46
CA LYS A 68 -13.36 -2.26 11.36
C LYS A 68 -12.23 -2.99 10.66
N GLU A 69 -12.53 -3.77 9.62
CA GLU A 69 -11.48 -4.39 8.78
C GLU A 69 -10.72 -3.34 7.95
N LYS A 70 -11.41 -2.33 7.42
CA LYS A 70 -10.77 -1.21 6.71
C LYS A 70 -9.92 -0.35 7.62
N GLU A 71 -10.43 0.02 8.80
CA GLU A 71 -9.71 0.77 9.83
C GLU A 71 -8.41 0.06 10.20
N LYS A 72 -8.47 -1.24 10.51
CA LYS A 72 -7.27 -2.06 10.76
C LYS A 72 -6.31 -2.14 9.57
N ALA A 73 -6.82 -2.19 8.34
CA ALA A 73 -6.00 -2.23 7.14
C ALA A 73 -5.30 -0.87 6.90
N GLU A 74 -5.97 0.23 7.21
CA GLU A 74 -5.42 1.59 7.14
C GLU A 74 -4.38 1.84 8.24
N GLU A 75 -4.67 1.45 9.49
CA GLU A 75 -3.70 1.45 10.59
C GLU A 75 -2.46 0.60 10.26
N ALA A 76 -2.66 -0.60 9.71
CA ALA A 76 -1.57 -1.49 9.31
C ALA A 76 -0.77 -0.94 8.13
N ALA A 77 -1.42 -0.26 7.17
CA ALA A 77 -0.75 0.40 6.05
C ALA A 77 0.06 1.62 6.50
N ALA A 78 -0.48 2.43 7.43
CA ALA A 78 0.23 3.54 8.06
C ALA A 78 1.47 3.04 8.82
N ALA A 79 1.32 2.00 9.66
CA ALA A 79 2.43 1.37 10.37
C ALA A 79 3.47 0.72 9.43
N ALA A 80 3.05 0.16 8.29
CA ALA A 80 3.95 -0.37 7.28
C ALA A 80 4.74 0.73 6.55
N GLY A 81 4.16 1.93 6.39
CA GLY A 81 4.86 3.11 5.90
C GLY A 81 6.04 3.50 6.79
N ASP A 82 5.84 3.51 8.11
CA ASP A 82 6.93 3.74 9.07
C ASP A 82 8.00 2.64 9.00
N GLY A 83 7.60 1.37 8.95
CA GLY A 83 8.53 0.22 8.86
C GLY A 83 9.39 0.21 7.59
N LEU A 84 8.84 0.64 6.45
CA LEU A 84 9.61 0.85 5.21
C LEU A 84 10.67 1.95 5.37
N SER A 85 10.36 3.03 6.09
CA SER A 85 11.31 4.13 6.33
C SER A 85 12.50 3.68 7.19
N GLU A 86 12.28 2.83 8.19
CA GLU A 86 13.36 2.26 9.01
C GLU A 86 14.27 1.33 8.21
N PHE A 87 13.68 0.52 7.32
CA PHE A 87 14.43 -0.39 6.47
C PHE A 87 15.28 0.37 5.45
N GLN A 88 14.72 1.43 4.84
CA GLN A 88 15.47 2.34 3.96
C GLN A 88 16.69 2.95 4.68
N LYS A 89 16.52 3.53 5.87
CA LYS A 89 17.63 4.10 6.68
C LYS A 89 18.74 3.07 6.91
N LYS A 90 18.38 1.85 7.33
CA LYS A 90 19.35 0.74 7.55
C LYS A 90 20.09 0.35 6.27
N ILE A 91 19.46 0.42 5.09
CA ILE A 91 20.15 0.18 3.81
C ILE A 91 21.08 1.36 3.46
N PHE A 92 20.63 2.60 3.59
CA PHE A 92 21.44 3.79 3.33
C PHE A 92 22.71 3.81 4.20
N ASP A 93 22.61 3.47 5.49
CA ASP A 93 23.77 3.29 6.39
C ASP A 93 24.79 2.27 5.87
N VAL A 94 24.32 1.17 5.27
CA VAL A 94 25.18 0.14 4.67
C VAL A 94 25.81 0.64 3.38
N LEU A 95 25.09 1.40 2.56
CA LEU A 95 25.61 2.00 1.32
C LEU A 95 26.71 3.03 1.62
N TYR A 96 26.52 3.91 2.61
CA TYR A 96 27.55 4.86 3.04
C TYR A 96 28.79 4.14 3.58
N LYS A 97 28.63 3.07 4.38
CA LYS A 97 29.76 2.23 4.84
C LYS A 97 30.49 1.52 3.70
N LEU A 98 29.78 1.11 2.64
CA LEU A 98 30.41 0.56 1.44
C LEU A 98 31.19 1.61 0.64
N ALA A 99 30.73 2.87 0.62
CA ALA A 99 31.43 3.97 -0.05
C ALA A 99 32.76 4.36 0.62
N ASP A 100 32.94 4.03 1.91
CA ASP A 100 34.18 4.24 2.67
C ASP A 100 35.23 3.12 2.50
N ILE A 101 34.97 2.09 1.68
CA ILE A 101 35.94 1.01 1.43
C ILE A 101 37.11 1.55 0.58
N PRO A 102 38.39 1.30 0.94
CA PRO A 102 39.57 1.88 0.26
C PRO A 102 39.69 1.52 -1.24
N PHE A 103 38.99 0.48 -1.71
CA PHE A 103 38.91 0.14 -3.13
C PHE A 103 38.07 1.14 -3.95
N LEU A 104 37.13 1.87 -3.32
CA LEU A 104 36.19 2.78 -3.98
C LEU A 104 36.53 4.27 -3.79
N GLU A 105 37.63 4.57 -3.09
CA GLU A 105 38.09 5.94 -2.79
C GLU A 105 38.12 6.89 -4.01
N PRO A 106 38.58 6.50 -5.22
CA PRO A 106 38.56 7.38 -6.40
C PRO A 106 37.15 7.72 -6.93
N TYR A 107 36.12 6.99 -6.50
CA TYR A 107 34.73 7.14 -6.91
C TYR A 107 33.82 7.61 -5.76
N LYS A 108 34.38 7.76 -4.54
CA LYS A 108 33.65 8.06 -3.30
C LYS A 108 32.66 9.21 -3.43
N THR A 109 33.08 10.35 -3.99
CA THR A 109 32.22 11.53 -4.18
C THR A 109 31.02 11.21 -5.07
N LYS A 110 31.24 10.60 -6.23
CA LYS A 110 30.17 10.20 -7.17
C LYS A 110 29.22 9.16 -6.57
N ILE A 111 29.73 8.26 -5.73
CA ILE A 111 28.91 7.26 -5.03
C ILE A 111 28.04 7.96 -3.98
N ILE A 112 28.61 8.85 -3.16
CA ILE A 112 27.88 9.64 -2.17
C ILE A 112 26.80 10.51 -2.83
N ASP A 113 27.13 11.24 -3.90
CA ASP A 113 26.17 12.08 -4.66
C ASP A 113 24.96 11.26 -5.15
N VAL A 114 25.20 10.03 -5.61
CA VAL A 114 24.14 9.10 -6.08
C VAL A 114 23.33 8.54 -4.91
N ILE A 115 23.95 8.25 -3.77
CA ILE A 115 23.26 7.81 -2.55
C ILE A 115 22.37 8.93 -2.00
N GLU A 116 22.89 10.16 -1.87
CA GLU A 116 22.14 11.33 -1.39
C GLU A 116 20.96 11.68 -2.33
N LYS A 117 21.17 11.54 -3.65
CA LYS A 117 20.09 11.68 -4.63
C LYS A 117 19.05 10.54 -4.53
N GLY A 118 19.50 9.34 -4.18
CA GLY A 118 18.65 8.20 -3.87
C GLY A 118 17.84 8.38 -2.59
N GLU A 119 18.37 9.06 -1.58
CA GLU A 119 17.68 9.38 -0.32
C GLU A 119 16.56 10.41 -0.56
N LYS A 120 16.81 11.40 -1.43
CA LYS A 120 15.85 12.46 -1.78
C LYS A 120 14.77 12.03 -2.79
N GLN A 121 14.95 10.93 -3.53
CA GLN A 121 14.04 10.53 -4.61
C GLN A 121 13.74 9.01 -4.60
N PRO A 122 12.52 8.58 -4.22
CA PRO A 122 12.19 7.15 -4.04
C PRO A 122 12.39 6.30 -5.32
N ASN A 123 12.12 6.88 -6.48
CA ASN A 123 12.31 6.21 -7.77
C ASN A 123 13.78 5.87 -8.05
N ILE A 124 14.72 6.70 -7.57
CA ILE A 124 16.16 6.46 -7.72
C ILE A 124 16.64 5.46 -6.67
N THR A 125 16.09 5.49 -5.44
CA THR A 125 16.33 4.44 -4.44
C THR A 125 16.06 3.05 -5.01
N ILE A 126 14.89 2.86 -5.62
CA ILE A 126 14.48 1.57 -6.20
C ILE A 126 15.46 1.14 -7.31
N GLY A 127 15.86 2.05 -8.19
CA GLY A 127 16.85 1.79 -9.24
C GLY A 127 18.21 1.34 -8.71
N ILE A 128 18.72 2.02 -7.66
CA ILE A 128 19.98 1.65 -7.00
C ILE A 128 19.87 0.24 -6.39
N LEU A 129 18.81 -0.03 -5.62
CA LEU A 129 18.60 -1.34 -4.98
C LEU A 129 18.51 -2.48 -6.00
N VAL A 130 17.74 -2.30 -7.07
CA VAL A 130 17.63 -3.27 -8.16
C VAL A 130 18.99 -3.50 -8.84
N SER A 131 19.76 -2.43 -9.10
CA SER A 131 21.09 -2.58 -9.71
C SER A 131 22.05 -3.41 -8.84
N ILE A 132 22.03 -3.21 -7.52
CA ILE A 132 22.86 -3.96 -6.57
C ILE A 132 22.45 -5.43 -6.53
N VAL A 133 21.15 -5.73 -6.50
CA VAL A 133 20.63 -7.11 -6.55
C VAL A 133 21.03 -7.79 -7.86
N VAL A 134 20.93 -7.11 -9.01
CA VAL A 134 21.35 -7.66 -10.32
C VAL A 134 22.86 -7.93 -10.36
N VAL A 135 23.71 -7.04 -9.83
CA VAL A 135 25.15 -7.29 -9.72
C VAL A 135 25.43 -8.49 -8.80
N PHE A 136 24.76 -8.58 -7.65
CA PHE A 136 24.95 -9.68 -6.71
C PHE A 136 24.51 -11.03 -7.31
N VAL A 137 23.35 -11.08 -7.97
CA VAL A 137 22.83 -12.27 -8.66
C VAL A 137 23.73 -12.68 -9.82
N THR A 138 24.23 -11.74 -10.62
CA THR A 138 25.15 -12.07 -11.73
C THR A 138 26.52 -12.54 -11.25
N VAL A 139 27.04 -12.01 -10.14
CA VAL A 139 28.26 -12.51 -9.49
C VAL A 139 28.04 -13.92 -8.92
N LEU A 140 26.94 -14.16 -8.22
CA LEU A 140 26.59 -15.50 -7.71
C LEU A 140 26.41 -16.51 -8.85
N PHE A 141 25.72 -16.13 -9.93
CA PHE A 141 25.56 -16.97 -11.12
C PHE A 141 26.92 -17.28 -11.79
N ARG A 142 27.83 -16.31 -11.85
CA ARG A 142 29.21 -16.51 -12.34
C ARG A 142 30.03 -17.43 -11.44
N ILE A 143 29.80 -17.43 -10.12
CA ILE A 143 30.47 -18.36 -9.19
C ILE A 143 29.88 -19.77 -9.29
N LEU A 144 28.55 -19.90 -9.37
CA LEU A 144 27.85 -21.20 -9.38
C LEU A 144 27.92 -21.92 -10.74
N PHE A 145 27.89 -21.19 -11.85
CA PHE A 145 27.88 -21.76 -13.22
C PHE A 145 29.16 -21.48 -14.02
N GLY A 146 30.15 -20.77 -13.44
CA GLY A 146 31.43 -20.42 -14.06
C GLY A 146 32.46 -21.57 -14.13
N GLY A 147 32.03 -22.77 -14.50
CA GLY A 147 32.91 -23.92 -14.69
C GLY A 147 33.95 -23.67 -15.80
N LYS A 148 35.23 -23.84 -15.46
CA LYS A 148 36.37 -23.67 -16.38
C LYS A 148 36.23 -24.63 -17.57
N LYS A 149 36.12 -24.12 -18.80
CA LYS A 149 36.14 -24.98 -20.01
C LYS A 149 37.45 -25.77 -20.04
N PRO A 150 37.43 -27.12 -20.16
CA PRO A 150 38.66 -27.88 -20.34
C PRO A 150 39.29 -27.52 -21.70
N ALA A 151 40.61 -27.40 -21.72
CA ALA A 151 41.34 -27.21 -22.98
C ALA A 151 41.16 -28.46 -23.85
N ALA A 152 40.85 -28.26 -25.14
CA ALA A 152 40.72 -29.36 -26.08
C ALA A 152 42.07 -30.09 -26.24
N PRO A 153 42.12 -31.43 -26.21
CA PRO A 153 43.37 -32.17 -26.38
C PRO A 153 43.89 -32.01 -27.81
N VAL A 154 45.20 -31.81 -27.92
CA VAL A 154 45.90 -31.61 -29.19
C VAL A 154 45.86 -32.90 -30.00
N LYS A 155 45.28 -32.87 -31.22
CA LYS A 155 45.45 -33.95 -32.19
C LYS A 155 46.83 -33.83 -32.86
N PRO A 156 47.56 -34.93 -33.06
CA PRO A 156 48.88 -34.90 -33.68
C PRO A 156 48.83 -34.45 -35.15
N VAL A 157 49.93 -33.87 -35.61
CA VAL A 157 50.08 -33.23 -36.92
C VAL A 157 50.09 -34.26 -38.06
N ALA A 158 49.30 -34.00 -39.10
CA ALA A 158 49.47 -34.57 -40.43
C ALA A 158 49.30 -33.47 -41.50
N GLU A 159 50.44 -33.05 -42.05
CA GLU A 159 50.71 -32.31 -43.30
C GLU A 159 49.94 -31.04 -43.72
N VAL A 160 50.73 -30.16 -44.34
CA VAL A 160 50.38 -28.82 -44.80
C VAL A 160 50.07 -28.83 -46.31
N LYS A 161 48.96 -28.22 -46.72
CA LYS A 161 48.92 -27.31 -47.89
C LYS A 161 47.63 -26.47 -47.96
N LYS A 162 47.82 -25.17 -48.11
CA LYS A 162 46.86 -24.10 -48.47
C LYS A 162 47.48 -23.36 -49.69
N PRO A 163 46.81 -22.39 -50.34
CA PRO A 163 45.38 -22.08 -50.41
C PRO A 163 44.87 -21.78 -51.85
N LYS A 164 43.55 -21.68 -52.08
CA LYS A 164 42.94 -20.61 -52.92
C LYS A 164 41.41 -20.56 -52.82
N SER A 165 40.87 -19.33 -52.84
CA SER A 165 39.59 -18.83 -53.45
C SER A 165 38.27 -19.66 -53.33
N THR A 166 37.06 -19.10 -53.25
CA THR A 166 36.55 -17.72 -53.48
C THR A 166 35.21 -17.53 -52.74
N GLU A 167 34.56 -16.36 -52.88
CA GLU A 167 33.19 -16.08 -52.41
C GLU A 167 32.12 -17.04 -52.98
N SER A 168 31.06 -17.28 -52.19
CA SER A 168 29.67 -16.98 -52.60
C SER A 168 28.69 -17.22 -51.43
N GLU A 169 27.98 -16.15 -51.09
CA GLU A 169 26.53 -16.05 -50.84
C GLU A 169 25.70 -17.33 -50.61
N ALA A 170 24.82 -17.31 -49.60
CA ALA A 170 23.39 -17.00 -49.79
C ALA A 170 22.53 -17.31 -48.54
N ALA A 171 21.44 -16.53 -48.40
CA ALA A 171 20.22 -16.78 -47.62
C ALA A 171 20.33 -16.98 -46.07
N GLY A 172 19.54 -16.25 -45.25
CA GLY A 172 18.63 -15.16 -45.58
C GLY A 172 17.71 -14.70 -44.45
N SER A 173 16.83 -13.76 -44.79
CA SER A 173 15.62 -13.34 -44.06
C SER A 173 15.81 -12.58 -42.72
N SER A 174 16.23 -11.32 -42.81
CA SER A 174 15.96 -10.28 -41.80
C SER A 174 14.66 -9.52 -42.11
N GLY A 175 13.99 -9.03 -41.07
CA GLY A 175 12.88 -8.08 -41.18
C GLY A 175 11.54 -8.76 -41.45
N GLY A 176 10.45 -8.41 -40.78
CA GLY A 176 10.22 -7.18 -40.01
C GLY A 176 9.04 -6.47 -40.65
N LYS A 177 7.85 -6.66 -40.08
CA LYS A 177 6.62 -6.08 -40.61
C LYS A 177 6.47 -4.66 -40.07
N GLU A 178 6.32 -3.70 -40.97
CA GLU A 178 5.93 -2.32 -40.67
C GLU A 178 4.48 -2.29 -40.14
N ASP A 179 4.12 -1.21 -39.44
CA ASP A 179 2.96 -0.36 -39.80
C ASP A 179 2.94 0.86 -38.87
N GLU A 180 2.53 2.02 -39.39
CA GLU A 180 2.65 3.33 -38.75
C GLU A 180 1.38 3.78 -37.97
N LYS A 181 1.44 5.01 -37.44
CA LYS A 181 0.37 5.88 -36.92
C LYS A 181 -0.94 5.85 -37.75
N GLU A 182 -2.12 6.28 -37.28
CA GLU A 182 -2.44 7.62 -36.72
C GLU A 182 -3.86 7.66 -36.05
N GLU A 183 -4.51 8.83 -35.97
CA GLU A 183 -5.71 9.15 -35.16
C GLU A 183 -7.03 9.11 -36.00
N GLU A 184 -8.28 9.41 -35.58
CA GLU A 184 -8.84 10.19 -34.46
C GLU A 184 -10.35 9.82 -34.15
N GLU A 185 -10.90 10.34 -33.03
CA GLU A 185 -12.31 10.71 -32.73
C GLU A 185 -13.59 9.81 -32.88
N LYS A 186 -14.36 9.78 -31.76
CA LYS A 186 -15.78 10.27 -31.57
C LYS A 186 -16.97 9.35 -31.19
N ASP A 187 -17.79 9.94 -30.29
CA ASP A 187 -19.23 9.83 -29.99
C ASP A 187 -19.89 8.56 -29.39
N GLY A 188 -20.79 8.76 -28.39
CA GLY A 188 -21.64 7.71 -27.80
C GLY A 188 -22.33 8.01 -26.46
N ALA A 189 -23.25 8.97 -26.42
CA ALA A 189 -23.99 9.43 -25.22
C ALA A 189 -24.77 8.39 -24.38
N ALA A 190 -24.95 8.65 -23.07
CA ALA A 190 -26.26 8.61 -22.38
C ALA A 190 -26.21 9.07 -20.90
N ALA A 191 -27.03 10.09 -20.54
CA ALA A 191 -27.36 10.45 -19.15
C ALA A 191 -28.84 10.86 -19.01
N PRO A 192 -29.65 10.18 -18.17
CA PRO A 192 -31.01 10.63 -17.82
C PRO A 192 -31.37 10.41 -16.32
N ARG A 193 -32.20 11.19 -15.59
CA ARG A 193 -33.00 12.42 -15.82
C ARG A 193 -33.15 13.21 -14.50
N ARG A 194 -33.46 14.52 -14.60
CA ARG A 194 -34.17 15.27 -13.55
C ARG A 194 -35.59 14.69 -13.30
N ARG A 195 -36.09 14.77 -12.06
CA ARG A 195 -37.54 14.74 -11.75
C ARG A 195 -37.98 16.05 -11.08
N SER A 196 -39.28 16.34 -11.17
CA SER A 196 -39.88 17.67 -11.05
C SER A 196 -40.41 18.02 -9.65
N ARG A 197 -40.40 19.32 -9.37
CA ARG A 197 -41.14 20.05 -8.31
C ARG A 197 -42.56 19.49 -8.07
N ARG A 198 -42.96 19.43 -6.80
CA ARG A 198 -44.34 19.71 -6.37
C ARG A 198 -44.29 20.54 -5.09
N GLU A 199 -45.03 21.63 -5.10
CA GLU A 199 -45.33 22.44 -3.92
C GLU A 199 -46.64 21.94 -3.31
N THR A 200 -46.71 21.96 -1.99
CA THR A 200 -47.91 22.04 -1.14
C THR A 200 -47.45 22.61 0.20
#